data_AF-A0A6I2STR8-F1
#
_entry.id   AF-A0A6I2STR8-F1
#
_cell.length_a   1.000
_cell.length_b   1.000
_cell.length_c   1.000
_cell.angle_alpha   90.00
_cell.angle_beta   90.00
_cell.angle_gamma   90.00
#
_symmetry.space_group_name_H-M   'P 1'
#
loop_
_entity.id
_entity.type
_entity.pdbx_description
1 polymer ?
#
loop_
_entity_poly.entity_id
_entity_poly.type
_entity_poly.pdbx_seq_one_letter_code
_entity_poly.pdbx_strand_id
1 'polypeptide(L)'
;MRYINTGRIVAAQLTTPAENPLVTDDSRMIDAWFDSGAIRKQLFKRVSRAEQEAFAADLLGRGFLQSGNLFLDPRAVLFAEMENQLLGGIVTIGFQENGKPVELKVGGKVFDDLCVRLKG
;
A
#
# COMPACT_ATOMS: atom_id res chain seq x y z
N MET A 1 -22.77 4.17 7.52
CA MET A 1 -22.08 3.68 6.30
C MET A 1 -20.76 4.43 6.18
N ARG A 2 -19.64 3.75 5.88
CA ARG A 2 -18.32 4.38 5.72
C ARG A 2 -17.85 4.23 4.28
N TYR A 3 -17.60 5.36 3.61
CA TYR A 3 -17.09 5.42 2.24
C TYR A 3 -15.57 5.59 2.23
N ILE A 4 -14.89 4.95 1.28
CA ILE A 4 -13.45 5.13 1.03
C ILE A 4 -13.32 5.71 -0.38
N ASN A 5 -12.72 6.89 -0.48
CA ASN A 5 -12.39 7.47 -1.78
C ASN A 5 -11.11 6.81 -2.30
N THR A 6 -11.25 5.77 -3.12
CA THR A 6 -10.08 5.04 -3.65
C THR A 6 -9.19 5.93 -4.50
N GLY A 7 -9.76 6.94 -5.18
CA GLY A 7 -9.02 7.91 -6.01
C GLY A 7 -7.98 8.73 -5.26
N ARG A 8 -8.07 8.78 -3.92
CA ARG A 8 -7.14 9.48 -3.02
C ARG A 8 -6.14 8.56 -2.33
N ILE A 9 -6.19 7.26 -2.62
CA ILE A 9 -5.25 6.30 -2.02
C ILE A 9 -3.91 6.42 -2.73
N VAL A 10 -2.82 6.37 -1.96
CA VAL A 10 -1.44 6.32 -2.46
C VAL A 10 -0.74 5.01 -2.11
N ALA A 11 -1.22 4.31 -1.09
CA ALA A 11 -0.83 2.95 -0.79
C ALA A 11 -1.94 2.23 -0.01
N ALA A 12 -1.98 0.91 -0.10
CA ALA A 12 -2.87 0.08 0.70
C ALA A 12 -2.21 -1.24 1.08
N GLN A 13 -2.52 -1.76 2.26
CA GLN A 13 -2.09 -3.07 2.71
C GLN A 13 -3.31 -3.93 3.00
N LEU A 14 -3.34 -5.11 2.38
CA LEU A 14 -4.50 -6.01 2.36
C LEU A 14 -4.20 -7.24 3.21
N THR A 15 -4.60 -7.23 4.48
CA THR A 15 -4.30 -8.34 5.39
C THR A 15 -5.38 -9.41 5.35
N THR A 16 -4.97 -10.66 5.21
CA THR A 16 -5.82 -11.85 5.34
C THR A 16 -5.79 -12.40 6.78
N PRO A 17 -6.76 -13.24 7.20
CA PRO A 17 -6.70 -13.90 8.50
C PRO A 17 -5.41 -14.70 8.74
N ALA A 18 -4.88 -15.35 7.71
CA ALA A 18 -3.62 -16.11 7.81
C ALA A 18 -2.40 -15.23 8.15
N GLU A 19 -2.47 -13.94 7.85
CA GLU A 19 -1.40 -12.97 8.08
C GLU A 19 -1.61 -12.14 9.35
N ASN A 20 -2.81 -12.17 9.96
CA ASN A 20 -3.08 -11.54 11.25
C ASN A 20 -3.67 -12.53 12.25
N PRO A 21 -2.87 -13.01 13.23
CA PRO A 21 -3.33 -13.98 14.23
C PRO A 21 -4.40 -13.41 15.18
N LEU A 22 -4.64 -12.10 15.18
CA LEU A 22 -5.68 -11.45 15.97
C LEU A 22 -7.05 -11.44 15.27
N VAL A 23 -7.13 -11.85 14.00
CA VAL A 23 -8.38 -12.00 13.26
C VAL A 23 -8.84 -13.45 13.41
N THR A 24 -9.86 -13.68 14.22
CA THR A 24 -10.40 -15.00 14.54
C THR A 24 -11.63 -15.38 13.71
N ASP A 25 -12.05 -14.50 12.81
CA ASP A 25 -13.14 -14.71 11.85
C ASP A 25 -12.59 -14.72 10.42
N ASP A 26 -13.43 -15.02 9.42
CA ASP A 26 -13.03 -14.99 8.00
C ASP A 26 -12.93 -13.55 7.43
N SER A 27 -12.94 -12.52 8.29
CA SER A 27 -12.88 -11.14 7.83
C SER A 27 -11.50 -10.81 7.29
N ARG A 28 -11.47 -10.01 6.22
CA ARG A 28 -10.23 -9.45 5.69
C ARG A 28 -10.10 -8.00 6.09
N MET A 29 -8.89 -7.48 6.07
CA MET A 29 -8.62 -6.10 6.47
C MET A 29 -7.97 -5.33 5.33
N ILE A 30 -8.27 -4.04 5.29
CA ILE A 30 -7.59 -3.08 4.42
C ILE A 30 -7.11 -1.96 5.32
N ASP A 31 -5.81 -1.68 5.25
CA ASP A 31 -5.16 -0.46 5.70
C ASP A 31 -4.87 0.42 4.48
N ALA A 32 -5.20 1.71 4.52
CA ALA A 32 -4.95 2.62 3.40
C ALA A 32 -4.24 3.90 3.84
N TRP A 33 -3.38 4.42 2.95
CA TRP A 33 -2.73 5.71 3.06
C TRP A 33 -3.29 6.63 1.98
N PHE A 34 -3.60 7.87 2.36
CA PHE A 34 -4.24 8.84 1.47
C PHE A 34 -3.34 10.02 1.14
N ASP A 35 -3.46 10.55 -0.08
CA ASP A 35 -2.84 11.80 -0.49
C ASP A 35 -3.50 12.98 0.25
N SER A 36 -2.77 13.55 1.19
CA SER A 36 -3.17 14.79 1.85
C SER A 36 -1.91 15.57 2.22
N GLY A 37 -2.05 16.80 2.75
CA GLY A 37 -0.89 17.60 3.16
C GLY A 37 0.07 16.85 4.10
N ALA A 38 -0.48 15.93 4.92
CA ALA A 38 0.28 14.88 5.57
C ALA A 38 -0.26 13.50 5.13
N ILE A 39 0.62 12.54 4.87
CA ILE A 39 0.21 11.16 4.62
C ILE A 39 -0.34 10.58 5.92
N ARG A 40 -1.62 10.22 5.89
CA ARG A 40 -2.31 9.59 7.00
C ARG A 40 -2.61 8.15 6.65
N LYS A 41 -2.13 7.21 7.48
CA LYS A 41 -2.67 5.86 7.51
C LYS A 41 -4.07 5.96 8.10
N GLN A 42 -5.08 5.85 7.26
CA GLN A 42 -6.46 5.84 7.72
C GLN A 42 -7.04 4.46 7.49
N LEU A 43 -7.24 3.80 8.62
CA LEU A 43 -8.24 2.78 8.88
C LEU A 43 -7.89 1.32 8.55
N PHE A 44 -8.09 0.48 9.58
CA PHE A 44 -8.44 -0.95 9.48
C PHE A 44 -9.93 -1.11 9.10
N LYS A 45 -10.25 -1.29 7.82
CA LYS A 45 -11.62 -1.67 7.42
C LYS A 45 -11.71 -3.19 7.40
N ARG A 46 -12.56 -3.79 8.23
CA ARG A 46 -12.99 -5.19 8.04
C ARG A 46 -13.91 -5.26 6.84
N VAL A 47 -13.61 -6.17 5.92
CA VAL A 47 -14.33 -6.40 4.67
C VAL A 47 -14.47 -7.89 4.42
N SER A 48 -15.44 -8.25 3.60
CA SER A 48 -15.52 -9.60 3.04
C SER A 48 -14.35 -9.87 2.08
N ARG A 49 -14.11 -11.15 1.79
CA ARG A 49 -13.17 -11.58 0.75
C ARG A 49 -13.46 -10.92 -0.60
N ALA A 50 -14.72 -10.93 -1.05
CA ALA A 50 -15.12 -10.40 -2.34
C ALA A 50 -14.86 -8.88 -2.44
N GLU A 51 -15.14 -8.12 -1.38
CA GLU A 51 -14.85 -6.69 -1.32
C GLU A 51 -13.34 -6.40 -1.38
N GLN A 52 -12.51 -7.20 -0.68
CA GLN A 52 -11.06 -7.01 -0.70
C GLN A 52 -10.48 -7.34 -2.08
N GLU A 53 -10.95 -8.40 -2.74
CA GLU A 53 -10.52 -8.79 -4.08
C GLU A 53 -10.93 -7.75 -5.12
N ALA A 54 -12.16 -7.20 -5.03
CA ALA A 54 -12.61 -6.09 -5.87
C ALA A 54 -11.77 -4.82 -5.67
N PHE A 55 -11.40 -4.51 -4.42
CA PHE A 55 -10.54 -3.39 -4.09
C PHE A 55 -9.12 -3.55 -4.65
N ALA A 56 -8.54 -4.75 -4.53
CA ALA A 56 -7.23 -5.06 -5.13
C ALA A 56 -7.27 -4.89 -6.66
N ALA A 57 -8.32 -5.37 -7.31
CA ALA A 57 -8.50 -5.23 -8.76
C ALA A 57 -8.62 -3.75 -9.19
N ASP A 58 -9.34 -2.91 -8.44
CA ASP A 58 -9.42 -1.46 -8.70
C ASP A 58 -8.03 -0.79 -8.65
N LEU A 59 -7.23 -1.08 -7.62
CA LEU A 59 -5.89 -0.52 -7.48
C LEU A 59 -4.97 -0.94 -8.63
N LEU A 60 -4.98 -2.23 -8.99
CA LEU A 60 -4.20 -2.75 -10.12
C LEU A 60 -4.63 -2.12 -11.45
N GLY A 61 -5.95 -1.99 -11.69
CA GLY A 61 -6.50 -1.32 -12.87
C GLY A 61 -6.08 0.15 -12.98
N ARG A 62 -5.79 0.79 -11.84
CA ARG A 62 -5.27 2.16 -11.78
C ARG A 62 -3.75 2.28 -11.87
N GLY A 63 -3.06 1.14 -12.01
CA GLY A 63 -1.61 1.11 -12.18
C GLY A 63 -0.83 1.08 -10.88
N PHE A 64 -1.42 0.65 -9.76
CA PHE A 64 -0.64 0.38 -8.55
C PHE A 64 0.33 -0.78 -8.79
N LEU A 65 1.46 -0.77 -8.09
CA LEU A 65 2.37 -1.91 -8.00
C LEU A 65 2.01 -2.73 -6.77
N GLN A 66 2.02 -4.05 -6.91
CA GLN A 66 1.75 -4.98 -5.82
C GLN A 66 3.05 -5.66 -5.35
N SER A 67 3.36 -5.53 -4.06
CA SER A 67 4.44 -6.21 -3.36
C SER A 67 3.87 -7.04 -2.21
N GLY A 68 3.61 -8.33 -2.48
CA GLY A 68 2.92 -9.20 -1.52
C GLY A 68 1.51 -8.68 -1.27
N ASN A 69 1.22 -8.30 -0.01
CA ASN A 69 -0.06 -7.71 0.37
C ASN A 69 -0.09 -6.17 0.34
N LEU A 70 1.03 -5.54 0.00
CA LEU A 70 1.15 -4.09 -0.17
C LEU A 70 0.87 -3.69 -1.62
N PHE A 71 0.12 -2.61 -1.80
CA PHE A 71 -0.12 -1.92 -3.05
C PHE A 71 0.37 -0.49 -2.90
N LEU A 72 1.13 0.03 -3.87
CA LEU A 72 1.56 1.43 -3.88
C LEU A 72 1.34 2.09 -5.24
N ASP A 73 1.00 3.37 -5.23
CA ASP A 73 1.00 4.22 -6.42
C ASP A 73 2.44 4.68 -6.70
N PRO A 74 3.06 4.29 -7.83
CA PRO A 74 4.39 4.77 -8.21
C PRO A 74 4.49 6.30 -8.21
N ARG A 75 3.41 7.00 -8.54
CA ARG A 75 3.39 8.48 -8.67
C ARG A 75 3.46 9.19 -7.32
N ALA A 76 3.17 8.50 -6.23
CA ALA A 76 3.24 9.05 -4.88
C ALA A 76 4.63 8.88 -4.24
N VAL A 77 5.53 8.15 -4.90
CA VAL A 77 6.88 7.89 -4.37
C VAL A 77 7.72 9.16 -4.43
N LEU A 78 8.26 9.56 -3.27
CA LEU A 78 9.19 10.68 -3.15
C LEU A 78 10.64 10.21 -3.25
N PHE A 79 10.97 9.12 -2.55
CA PHE A 79 12.31 8.53 -2.51
C PHE A 79 12.17 7.00 -2.45
N ALA A 80 13.11 6.30 -3.08
CA ALA A 80 13.20 4.84 -3.03
C ALA A 80 14.67 4.44 -2.89
N GLU A 81 14.97 3.59 -1.91
CA GLU A 81 16.32 3.09 -1.62
C GLU A 81 16.30 1.56 -1.55
N MET A 82 17.22 0.92 -2.27
CA MET A 82 17.39 -0.53 -2.20
C MET A 82 18.17 -0.88 -0.92
N GLU A 83 17.61 -1.68 -0.02
CA GLU A 83 18.32 -2.18 1.17
C GLU A 83 19.28 -3.31 0.74
N ASN A 84 18.76 -4.31 0.01
CA ASN A 84 19.51 -5.43 -0.55
C ASN A 84 18.68 -6.08 -1.67
N GLN A 85 19.29 -6.50 -2.78
CA GLN A 85 18.62 -7.22 -3.87
C GLN A 85 17.77 -8.42 -3.42
N LEU A 86 18.17 -9.13 -2.35
CA LEU A 86 17.41 -10.27 -1.80
C LEU A 86 16.18 -9.87 -0.96
N LEU A 87 16.25 -8.73 -0.27
CA LEU A 87 15.22 -8.29 0.68
C LEU A 87 14.29 -7.23 0.09
N GLY A 88 14.76 -6.51 -0.93
CA GLY A 88 14.10 -5.38 -1.55
C GLY A 88 14.55 -4.04 -0.98
N GLY A 89 13.65 -3.07 -1.00
CA GLY A 89 13.95 -1.69 -0.67
C GLY A 89 12.86 -1.00 0.14
N ILE A 90 13.20 0.20 0.60
CA ILE A 90 12.32 1.12 1.31
C ILE A 90 11.86 2.20 0.34
N VAL A 91 10.56 2.48 0.36
CA VAL A 91 9.92 3.51 -0.46
C VAL A 91 9.21 4.48 0.46
N THR A 92 9.49 5.78 0.29
CA THR A 92 8.83 6.83 1.05
C THR A 92 7.76 7.51 0.19
N ILE A 93 6.52 7.47 0.67
CA ILE A 93 5.34 8.00 -0.05
C ILE A 93 4.86 9.36 0.48
N GLY A 94 5.60 9.94 1.43
CA GLY A 94 5.32 11.23 2.04
C GLY A 94 5.65 11.27 3.52
N PHE A 95 5.10 12.26 4.22
CA PHE A 95 5.40 12.52 5.63
C PHE A 95 4.12 12.59 6.47
N GLN A 96 4.20 12.11 7.70
CA GLN A 96 3.15 12.23 8.69
C GLN A 96 3.10 13.66 9.26
N GLU A 97 2.08 13.95 10.07
CA GLU A 97 1.92 15.28 10.70
C GLU A 97 3.07 15.68 11.62
N ASN A 98 3.73 14.68 12.22
CA ASN A 98 4.91 14.89 13.08
C ASN A 98 6.22 15.00 12.28
N GLY A 99 6.15 15.09 10.95
CA GLY A 99 7.30 15.20 10.06
C GLY A 99 8.07 13.88 9.83
N LYS A 100 7.64 12.76 10.41
CA LYS A 100 8.29 11.46 10.14
C LYS A 100 7.89 10.93 8.76
N PRO A 101 8.82 10.31 8.00
CA PRO A 101 8.48 9.72 6.72
C PRO A 101 7.51 8.54 6.90
N VAL A 102 6.70 8.32 5.87
CA VAL A 102 5.89 7.10 5.71
C VAL A 102 6.63 6.18 4.77
N GLU A 103 7.33 5.22 5.37
CA GLU A 103 8.17 4.25 4.70
C GLU A 103 7.44 2.92 4.52
N LEU A 104 7.54 2.37 3.31
CA LEU A 104 6.94 1.10 2.93
C LEU A 104 8.04 0.16 2.41
N LYS A 105 8.04 -1.08 2.88
CA LYS A 105 8.96 -2.10 2.37
C LYS A 105 8.37 -2.75 1.13
N VAL A 106 9.17 -2.80 0.06
CA VAL A 106 8.81 -3.43 -1.21
C VAL A 106 9.84 -4.50 -1.56
N GLY A 107 9.41 -5.64 -2.10
CA GLY A 107 10.31 -6.70 -2.54
C GLY A 107 11.15 -6.29 -3.76
N GLY A 108 12.34 -6.89 -3.92
CA GLY A 108 13.33 -6.47 -4.94
C GLY A 108 12.78 -6.38 -6.36
N LYS A 109 12.02 -7.39 -6.82
CA LYS A 109 11.38 -7.36 -8.13
C LYS A 109 10.44 -6.15 -8.32
N VAL A 110 9.65 -5.85 -7.30
CA VAL A 110 8.69 -4.74 -7.36
C VAL A 110 9.41 -3.40 -7.26
N PHE A 111 10.52 -3.35 -6.54
CA PHE A 111 11.40 -2.19 -6.52
C PHE A 111 11.97 -1.90 -7.91
N ASP A 112 12.44 -2.93 -8.62
CA ASP A 112 12.95 -2.76 -9.99
C ASP A 112 11.86 -2.24 -10.93
N ASP A 113 10.65 -2.83 -10.86
CA ASP A 113 9.49 -2.38 -11.64
C ASP A 113 9.11 -0.91 -11.30
N LEU A 114 9.20 -0.52 -10.03
CA LEU A 114 8.99 0.85 -9.58
C LEU A 114 10.03 1.79 -10.20
N CYS A 115 11.31 1.44 -10.16
CA CYS A 115 12.38 2.25 -10.74
C CYS A 115 12.22 2.43 -12.25
N VAL A 116 11.74 1.42 -12.97
CA VAL A 116 11.44 1.54 -14.40
C VAL A 116 10.30 2.54 -14.61
N ARG A 117 9.20 2.43 -13.87
CA ARG A 117 8.05 3.35 -13.99
C ARG A 117 8.36 4.81 -13.63
N LEU A 118 9.27 5.03 -12.69
CA LEU A 118 9.69 6.37 -12.28
C LEU A 118 10.60 7.06 -13.30
N LYS A 119 11.25 6.32 -14.19
CA LYS A 119 12.15 6.88 -15.21
C LYS A 119 11.42 7.44 -16.44
N GLY A 120 10.15 7.08 -16.64
CA GLY A 120 9.37 7.43 -17.84
C GLY A 120 9.47 6.34 -18.89
#